data_AF-A0A7G2JLI7-F1
#
_entry.id   AF-A0A7G2JLI7-F1
#
_cell.length_a   1.000
_cell.length_b   1.000
_cell.length_c   1.000
_cell.angle_alpha   90.00
_cell.angle_beta   90.00
_cell.angle_gamma   90.00
#
_symmetry.space_group_name_H-M   'P 1'
#
loop_
_entity.id
_entity.type
_entity.pdbx_description
1 polymer ?
#
loop_
_entity_poly.entity_id
_entity_poly.type
_entity_poly.pdbx_seq_one_letter_code
_entity_poly.pdbx_strand_id
1 'polypeptide(L)'
;MNEITMSRLSCILLSLFPALWGIFSLLNNTADFAGTAQHAVAPLLTMQDTYQVPGLMWRAVTAEWAGQLGLAIITTLESLAGIAATVGVVLMLKHLGHSYTAFAKGKAWAMLGALCAIAVWGLGFMVVAGDWFMAWQAKENPLAVQLGALLYMVPNALTLMFLMLQRDARETVRCD
;
A
#
# COMPACT_ATOMS: atom_id res chain seq x y z
N MET A 1 -28.74 15.30 5.53
CA MET A 1 -27.40 14.67 5.61
C MET A 1 -26.49 15.64 6.38
N ASN A 2 -25.90 15.24 7.51
CA ASN A 2 -25.15 16.16 8.39
C ASN A 2 -23.64 16.00 8.23
N GLU A 3 -22.87 16.94 8.80
CA GLU A 3 -21.41 16.99 8.70
C GLU A 3 -20.73 15.71 9.23
N ILE A 4 -21.23 15.14 10.32
CA ILE A 4 -20.70 13.89 10.91
C ILE A 4 -20.84 12.74 9.92
N THR A 5 -22.02 12.57 9.31
CA THR A 5 -22.23 11.53 8.30
C THR A 5 -21.29 11.73 7.11
N MET A 6 -21.05 12.96 6.66
CA MET A 6 -20.10 13.24 5.58
C MET A 6 -18.67 12.91 5.95
N SER A 7 -18.22 13.32 7.13
CA SER A 7 -16.89 12.98 7.64
C SER A 7 -16.66 11.45 7.70
N ARG A 8 -17.67 10.69 8.15
CA ARG A 8 -17.62 9.22 8.20
C ARG A 8 -17.66 8.57 6.81
N LEU A 9 -18.47 9.09 5.88
CA LEU A 9 -18.46 8.59 4.49
C LEU A 9 -17.12 8.86 3.80
N SER A 10 -16.48 10.00 4.07
CA SER A 10 -15.12 10.28 3.57
C SER A 10 -14.10 9.26 4.08
N CYS A 11 -14.18 8.86 5.35
CA CYS A 11 -13.33 7.79 5.90
C CYS A 11 -13.52 6.48 5.13
N ILE A 12 -14.77 6.11 4.86
CA ILE A 12 -15.12 4.88 4.13
C ILE A 12 -14.60 4.95 2.70
N LEU A 13 -14.85 6.05 1.99
CA LEU A 13 -14.43 6.25 0.61
C LEU A 13 -12.91 6.17 0.47
N LEU A 14 -12.17 6.90 1.31
CA LEU A 14 -10.71 6.86 1.30
C LEU A 14 -10.17 5.47 1.61
N SER A 15 -10.81 4.74 2.52
CA SER A 15 -10.42 3.36 2.86
C SER A 15 -10.62 2.36 1.72
N LEU A 16 -11.34 2.73 0.64
CA LEU A 16 -11.43 1.90 -0.55
C LEU A 16 -10.11 1.86 -1.34
N PHE A 17 -9.22 2.84 -1.22
CA PHE A 17 -7.91 2.79 -1.88
C PHE A 17 -7.08 1.58 -1.44
N PRO A 18 -6.76 1.40 -0.14
CA PRO A 18 -6.03 0.20 0.29
C PRO A 18 -6.84 -1.08 0.09
N ALA A 19 -8.18 -1.03 0.26
CA ALA A 19 -9.04 -2.21 0.14
C ALA A 19 -9.04 -2.76 -1.29
N LEU A 20 -9.42 -1.94 -2.27
CA LEU A 20 -9.58 -2.39 -3.65
C LEU A 20 -8.24 -2.68 -4.31
N TRP A 21 -7.22 -1.82 -4.13
CA TRP A 21 -5.91 -2.10 -4.70
C TRP A 21 -5.28 -3.36 -4.11
N GLY A 22 -5.39 -3.60 -2.80
CA GLY A 22 -4.86 -4.82 -2.20
C GLY A 22 -5.55 -6.09 -2.73
N ILE A 23 -6.88 -6.07 -2.85
CA ILE A 23 -7.63 -7.22 -3.40
C ILE A 23 -7.33 -7.42 -4.89
N PHE A 24 -7.31 -6.35 -5.68
CA PHE A 24 -6.99 -6.47 -7.11
C PHE A 24 -5.55 -6.92 -7.32
N SER A 25 -4.61 -6.46 -6.50
CA SER A 25 -3.23 -6.94 -6.57
C SER A 25 -3.11 -8.42 -6.25
N LEU A 26 -3.84 -8.92 -5.24
CA LEU A 26 -3.92 -10.36 -4.96
C LEU A 26 -4.42 -11.13 -6.19
N LEU A 27 -5.51 -10.69 -6.82
CA LEU A 27 -6.06 -11.33 -8.02
C LEU A 27 -5.07 -11.29 -9.20
N ASN A 28 -4.44 -10.15 -9.45
CA ASN A 28 -3.49 -9.98 -10.56
C ASN A 28 -2.22 -10.81 -10.34
N ASN A 29 -1.64 -10.77 -9.14
CA ASN A 29 -0.44 -11.53 -8.81
C ASN A 29 -0.69 -13.03 -8.84
N THR A 30 -1.88 -13.50 -8.47
CA THR A 30 -2.20 -14.94 -8.50
C THR A 30 -2.54 -15.47 -9.89
N ALA A 31 -3.00 -14.60 -10.81
CA ALA A 31 -3.32 -14.99 -12.18
C ALA A 31 -2.09 -15.49 -12.97
N ASP A 32 -0.94 -14.86 -12.76
CA ASP A 32 0.34 -15.33 -13.29
C ASP A 32 1.49 -14.99 -12.33
N PHE A 33 1.55 -15.74 -11.23
CA PHE A 33 2.53 -15.49 -10.18
C PHE A 33 3.97 -15.69 -10.68
N ALA A 34 4.21 -16.76 -11.43
CA ALA A 34 5.55 -17.08 -11.91
C ALA A 34 6.04 -16.05 -12.93
N GLY A 35 5.19 -15.67 -13.90
CA GLY A 35 5.52 -14.64 -14.88
C GLY A 35 5.69 -13.27 -14.23
N THR A 36 4.83 -12.88 -13.30
CA THR A 36 4.97 -11.61 -12.56
C THR A 36 6.29 -11.55 -11.78
N ALA A 37 6.66 -12.65 -11.10
CA ALA A 37 7.91 -12.72 -10.36
C ALA A 37 9.13 -12.60 -11.29
N GLN A 38 9.08 -13.27 -12.45
CA GLN A 38 10.17 -13.27 -13.43
C GLN A 38 10.32 -11.95 -14.17
N HIS A 39 9.21 -11.29 -14.52
CA HIS A 39 9.22 -10.13 -15.40
C HIS A 39 9.12 -8.79 -14.68
N ALA A 40 8.58 -8.75 -13.46
CA ALA A 40 8.44 -7.51 -12.70
C ALA A 40 9.43 -7.42 -11.52
N VAL A 41 9.59 -8.50 -10.74
CA VAL A 41 10.37 -8.45 -9.49
C VAL A 41 11.84 -8.81 -9.69
N ALA A 42 12.13 -9.94 -10.34
CA ALA A 42 13.50 -10.39 -10.56
C ALA A 42 14.40 -9.36 -11.28
N PRO A 43 13.93 -8.63 -12.32
CA PRO A 43 14.77 -7.66 -13.02
C PRO A 43 15.24 -6.52 -12.11
N LEU A 44 14.39 -6.09 -11.17
CA LEU A 44 14.75 -5.06 -10.17
C LEU A 44 15.90 -5.57 -9.29
N LEU A 45 15.76 -6.78 -8.75
CA LEU A 45 16.75 -7.36 -7.82
C LEU A 45 18.11 -7.63 -8.47
N THR A 46 18.11 -8.04 -9.74
CA THR A 46 19.35 -8.36 -10.46
C THR A 46 20.16 -7.12 -10.86
N MET A 47 19.51 -5.95 -10.85
CA MET A 47 20.08 -4.67 -11.27
C MET A 47 20.59 -4.63 -12.71
N GLN A 48 20.35 -5.64 -13.56
CA GLN A 48 20.97 -5.75 -14.90
C GLN A 48 20.65 -4.60 -15.85
N ASP A 49 19.50 -3.96 -15.66
CA ASP A 49 19.07 -2.81 -16.47
C ASP A 49 19.57 -1.44 -15.95
N THR A 50 20.48 -1.44 -14.98
CA THR A 50 21.07 -0.20 -14.43
C THR A 50 22.38 0.17 -15.12
N TYR A 51 23.07 1.21 -14.65
CA TYR A 51 24.38 1.61 -15.18
C TYR A 51 25.52 0.65 -14.80
N GLN A 52 25.26 -0.39 -13.99
CA GLN A 52 26.25 -1.39 -13.59
C GLN A 52 27.51 -0.80 -12.94
N VAL A 53 27.36 0.29 -12.17
CA VAL A 53 28.47 0.93 -11.47
C VAL A 53 29.16 -0.11 -10.55
N PRO A 54 30.46 -0.42 -10.72
CA PRO A 54 31.10 -1.53 -10.01
C PRO A 54 30.96 -1.48 -8.48
N GLY A 55 30.99 -0.28 -7.90
CA GLY A 55 30.83 -0.06 -6.46
C GLY A 55 29.41 -0.32 -5.91
N LEU A 56 28.41 -0.53 -6.77
CA LEU A 56 27.02 -0.78 -6.38
C LEU A 56 26.58 -2.23 -6.61
N MET A 57 27.29 -2.98 -7.46
CA MET A 57 26.84 -4.31 -7.89
C MET A 57 26.94 -5.40 -6.83
N TRP A 58 27.63 -5.14 -5.71
CA TRP A 58 27.76 -6.09 -4.60
C TRP A 58 26.42 -6.47 -3.94
N ARG A 59 25.38 -5.64 -4.10
CA ARG A 59 24.04 -5.86 -3.54
C ARG A 59 23.04 -6.45 -4.54
N ALA A 60 23.45 -6.71 -5.78
CA ALA A 60 22.59 -7.35 -6.76
C ALA A 60 22.28 -8.80 -6.35
N VAL A 61 21.04 -9.24 -6.58
CA VAL A 61 20.58 -10.59 -6.23
C VAL A 61 20.21 -11.33 -7.51
N THR A 62 20.97 -12.37 -7.86
CA THR A 62 20.82 -13.15 -9.10
C THR A 62 20.28 -14.55 -8.91
N ALA A 63 19.94 -14.95 -7.68
CA ALA A 63 19.36 -16.26 -7.41
C ALA A 63 17.97 -16.40 -8.07
N GLU A 64 17.72 -17.51 -8.76
CA GLU A 64 16.49 -17.76 -9.51
C GLU A 64 15.22 -17.68 -8.64
N TRP A 65 15.32 -18.07 -7.36
CA TRP A 65 14.20 -18.03 -6.42
C TRP A 65 13.90 -16.63 -5.86
N ALA A 66 14.80 -15.66 -6.01
CA ALA A 66 14.69 -14.36 -5.35
C ALA A 66 13.47 -13.56 -5.82
N GLY A 67 13.18 -13.58 -7.12
CA GLY A 67 11.97 -12.95 -7.68
C GLY A 67 10.68 -13.55 -7.12
N GLN A 68 10.63 -14.88 -7.00
CA GLN A 68 9.47 -15.61 -6.44
C GLN A 68 9.25 -15.24 -4.98
N LEU A 69 10.32 -15.23 -4.17
CA LEU A 69 10.22 -14.81 -2.77
C LEU A 69 9.80 -13.35 -2.64
N GLY A 70 10.39 -12.46 -3.45
CA GLY A 70 10.05 -11.05 -3.46
C GLY A 70 8.57 -10.83 -3.78
N LEU A 71 8.06 -11.48 -4.83
CA LEU A 71 6.64 -11.41 -5.16
C LEU A 71 5.78 -12.00 -4.05
N ALA A 72 6.16 -13.12 -3.42
CA ALA A 72 5.39 -13.72 -2.33
C ALA A 72 5.23 -12.75 -1.15
N ILE A 73 6.28 -12.03 -0.80
CA ILE A 73 6.25 -10.99 0.26
C ILE A 73 5.35 -9.83 -0.15
N ILE A 74 5.50 -9.32 -1.38
CA ILE A 74 4.67 -8.23 -1.93
C ILE A 74 3.20 -8.64 -1.91
N THR A 75 2.84 -9.75 -2.55
CA THR A 75 1.46 -10.24 -2.63
C THR A 75 0.87 -10.48 -1.24
N THR A 76 1.65 -10.99 -0.28
CA THR A 76 1.18 -11.19 1.10
C THR A 76 0.83 -9.86 1.77
N LEU A 77 1.72 -8.87 1.70
CA LEU A 77 1.49 -7.57 2.32
C LEU A 77 0.36 -6.79 1.63
N GLU A 78 0.23 -6.87 0.32
CA GLU A 78 -0.89 -6.28 -0.43
C GLU A 78 -2.22 -6.95 -0.10
N SER A 79 -2.21 -8.28 0.07
CA SER A 79 -3.40 -9.02 0.51
C SER A 79 -3.81 -8.61 1.91
N LEU A 80 -2.85 -8.48 2.83
CA LEU A 80 -3.09 -7.96 4.17
C LEU A 80 -3.64 -6.53 4.12
N ALA A 81 -3.11 -5.68 3.24
CA ALA A 81 -3.62 -4.33 3.02
C ALA A 81 -5.09 -4.34 2.61
N GLY A 82 -5.41 -5.13 1.57
CA GLY A 82 -6.74 -5.26 1.00
C GLY A 82 -7.76 -5.82 1.99
N ILE A 83 -7.43 -6.94 2.64
CA ILE A 83 -8.30 -7.62 3.60
C ILE A 83 -8.54 -6.74 4.83
N ALA A 84 -7.49 -6.18 5.45
CA ALA A 84 -7.62 -5.34 6.63
C ALA A 84 -8.46 -4.09 6.33
N ALA A 85 -8.21 -3.41 5.21
CA ALA A 85 -9.00 -2.25 4.82
C ALA A 85 -10.45 -2.60 4.49
N THR A 86 -10.70 -3.76 3.86
CA THR A 86 -12.06 -4.24 3.60
C THR A 86 -12.82 -4.50 4.90
N VAL A 87 -12.19 -5.14 5.89
CA VAL A 87 -12.76 -5.30 7.24
C VAL A 87 -13.07 -3.93 7.85
N GLY A 88 -12.17 -2.96 7.70
CA GLY A 88 -12.37 -1.59 8.16
C GLY A 88 -13.58 -0.92 7.52
N VAL A 89 -13.71 -1.01 6.19
CA VAL A 89 -14.85 -0.48 5.42
C VAL A 89 -16.17 -1.10 5.88
N VAL A 90 -16.24 -2.43 5.99
CA VAL A 90 -17.44 -3.15 6.44
C VAL A 90 -17.84 -2.73 7.85
N LEU A 91 -16.87 -2.63 8.77
CA LEU A 91 -17.12 -2.20 10.14
C LEU A 91 -17.59 -0.74 10.21
N MET A 92 -17.00 0.17 9.43
CA MET A 92 -17.42 1.57 9.39
C MET A 92 -18.83 1.73 8.81
N LEU A 93 -19.18 0.98 7.76
CA LEU A 93 -20.53 0.96 7.19
C LEU A 93 -21.56 0.44 8.21
N LYS A 94 -21.25 -0.66 8.89
CA LYS A 94 -22.14 -1.24 9.92
C LYS A 94 -22.39 -0.28 11.08
N HIS A 95 -21.41 0.54 11.44
CA HIS A 95 -21.48 1.46 12.59
C HIS A 95 -21.68 2.92 12.19
N LEU A 96 -22.14 3.19 10.96
CA LEU A 96 -22.27 4.54 10.42
C LEU A 96 -23.17 5.45 11.28
N GLY A 97 -24.22 4.89 11.88
CA GLY A 97 -25.14 5.59 12.80
C GLY A 97 -24.86 5.37 14.30
N HIS A 98 -23.79 4.66 14.66
CA HIS A 98 -23.50 4.27 16.03
C HIS A 98 -22.50 5.23 16.70
N SER A 99 -22.12 4.95 17.95
CA SER A 99 -21.10 5.72 18.67
C SER A 99 -19.79 5.83 17.89
N TYR A 100 -19.04 6.91 18.11
CA TYR A 100 -17.74 7.09 17.49
C TYR A 100 -16.78 5.96 17.85
N THR A 101 -16.79 5.49 19.09
CA THR A 101 -15.99 4.34 19.55
C THR A 101 -16.23 3.06 18.74
N ALA A 102 -17.48 2.80 18.32
CA ALA A 102 -17.79 1.65 17.47
C ALA A 102 -17.29 1.85 16.04
N PHE A 103 -17.45 3.07 15.49
CA PHE A 103 -16.93 3.45 14.18
C PHE A 103 -15.40 3.41 14.11
N ALA A 104 -14.72 3.87 15.17
CA ALA A 104 -13.27 3.94 15.27
C ALA A 104 -12.57 2.58 15.20
N LYS A 105 -13.27 1.49 15.59
CA LYS A 105 -12.75 0.13 15.37
C LYS A 105 -12.55 -0.17 13.89
N GLY A 106 -13.50 0.24 13.04
CA GLY A 106 -13.37 0.09 11.58
C GLY A 106 -12.23 0.96 11.03
N LYS A 107 -12.08 2.18 11.54
CA LYS A 107 -10.94 3.04 11.18
C LYS A 107 -9.60 2.39 11.47
N ALA A 108 -9.43 1.76 12.63
CA ALA A 108 -8.16 1.11 12.99
C ALA A 108 -7.77 0.00 11.99
N TRP A 109 -8.75 -0.79 11.54
CA TRP A 109 -8.53 -1.81 10.50
C TRP A 109 -8.18 -1.19 9.14
N ALA A 110 -8.86 -0.11 8.76
CA ALA A 110 -8.52 0.63 7.54
C ALA A 110 -7.12 1.28 7.59
N MET A 111 -6.73 1.80 8.75
CA MET A 111 -5.39 2.34 8.98
C MET A 111 -4.31 1.26 8.86
N LEU A 112 -4.55 0.05 9.41
CA LEU A 112 -3.65 -1.08 9.22
C LEU A 112 -3.49 -1.41 7.73
N GLY A 113 -4.60 -1.43 6.98
CA GLY A 113 -4.56 -1.67 5.55
C GLY A 113 -3.73 -0.62 4.79
N ALA A 114 -3.97 0.66 5.09
CA ALA A 114 -3.20 1.77 4.53
C ALA A 114 -1.71 1.70 4.88
N LEU A 115 -1.35 1.31 6.11
CA LEU A 115 0.04 1.12 6.54
C LEU A 115 0.73 0.00 5.77
N CYS A 116 0.06 -1.14 5.56
CA CYS A 116 0.59 -2.22 4.73
C CYS A 116 0.83 -1.75 3.29
N ALA A 117 -0.09 -1.00 2.69
CA ALA A 117 0.08 -0.46 1.35
C ALA A 117 1.25 0.54 1.26
N ILE A 118 1.42 1.41 2.26
CA ILE A 118 2.57 2.34 2.34
C ILE A 118 3.88 1.56 2.51
N ALA A 119 3.89 0.47 3.28
CA ALA A 119 5.08 -0.36 3.45
C ALA A 119 5.50 -1.02 2.12
N VAL A 120 4.55 -1.55 1.35
CA VAL A 120 4.85 -2.15 0.03
C VAL A 120 5.29 -1.10 -0.96
N TRP A 121 4.47 -0.07 -1.18
CA TRP A 121 4.69 0.87 -2.29
C TRP A 121 5.69 1.96 -1.92
N GLY A 122 5.59 2.53 -0.73
CA GLY A 122 6.56 3.52 -0.24
C GLY A 122 7.91 2.89 0.08
N LEU A 123 7.98 2.00 1.08
CA LEU A 123 9.28 1.44 1.48
C LEU A 123 9.80 0.40 0.47
N GLY A 124 8.96 -0.54 0.05
CA GLY A 124 9.37 -1.60 -0.88
C GLY A 124 9.73 -1.07 -2.26
N PHE A 125 8.82 -0.39 -2.96
CA PHE A 125 9.08 0.03 -4.33
C PHE A 125 9.83 1.37 -4.45
N MET A 126 9.50 2.38 -3.64
CA MET A 126 10.15 3.70 -3.78
C MET A 126 11.58 3.72 -3.22
N VAL A 127 11.79 3.13 -2.04
CA VAL A 127 13.10 3.12 -1.36
C VAL A 127 13.92 1.90 -1.76
N VAL A 128 13.39 0.67 -1.55
CA VAL A 128 14.18 -0.55 -1.78
C VAL A 128 14.37 -0.82 -3.28
N ALA A 129 13.31 -0.97 -4.07
CA ALA A 129 13.47 -1.21 -5.50
C ALA A 129 14.03 0.03 -6.23
N GLY A 130 13.45 1.21 -5.96
CA GLY A 130 13.81 2.47 -6.58
C GLY A 130 15.27 2.85 -6.35
N ASP A 131 15.67 3.02 -5.09
CA ASP A 131 16.97 3.59 -4.74
C ASP A 131 18.02 2.53 -4.37
N TRP A 132 17.65 1.55 -3.53
CA TRP A 132 18.60 0.49 -3.16
C TRP A 132 18.93 -0.43 -4.35
N PHE A 133 17.97 -0.81 -5.20
CA PHE A 133 18.26 -1.56 -6.41
C PHE A 133 18.44 -0.69 -7.66
N MET A 134 18.45 0.63 -7.50
CA MET A 134 18.72 1.59 -8.57
C MET A 134 17.77 1.44 -9.77
N ALA A 135 16.51 1.04 -9.54
CA ALA A 135 15.51 0.96 -10.61
C ALA A 135 15.29 2.32 -11.31
N TRP A 136 15.65 3.43 -10.67
CA TRP A 136 15.65 4.73 -11.33
C TRP A 136 16.70 4.86 -12.47
N GLN A 137 17.66 3.95 -12.54
CA GLN A 137 18.65 3.89 -13.63
C GLN A 137 18.20 3.03 -14.82
N ALA A 138 16.98 2.48 -14.79
CA ALA A 138 16.45 1.66 -15.87
C ALA A 138 16.63 2.36 -17.22
N LYS A 139 17.10 1.62 -18.23
CA LYS A 139 17.38 2.18 -19.56
C LYS A 139 16.10 2.65 -20.23
N GLU A 140 15.02 1.91 -20.01
CA GLU A 140 13.69 2.23 -20.48
C GLU A 140 12.84 2.71 -19.30
N ASN A 141 12.43 3.97 -19.34
CA ASN A 141 11.57 4.61 -18.33
C ASN A 141 12.19 4.67 -16.91
N PRO A 142 13.30 5.42 -16.71
CA PRO A 142 14.07 5.53 -15.46
C PRO A 142 13.31 6.05 -14.22
N LEU A 143 12.00 6.25 -14.26
CA LEU A 143 11.21 6.66 -13.09
C LEU A 143 9.89 5.89 -12.95
N ALA A 144 9.62 4.92 -13.83
CA ALA A 144 8.32 4.23 -13.85
C ALA A 144 8.01 3.53 -12.52
N VAL A 145 9.01 2.88 -11.90
CA VAL A 145 8.86 2.19 -10.60
C VAL A 145 8.53 3.18 -9.48
N GLN A 146 9.31 4.27 -9.36
CA GLN A 146 9.11 5.25 -8.29
C GLN A 146 7.84 6.08 -8.48
N LEU A 147 7.50 6.46 -9.72
CA LEU A 147 6.25 7.17 -10.03
C LEU A 147 5.04 6.26 -9.80
N GLY A 148 5.09 5.01 -10.25
CA GLY A 148 4.05 4.02 -9.96
C GLY A 148 3.86 3.86 -8.45
N ALA A 149 4.95 3.62 -7.72
CA ALA A 149 4.96 3.54 -6.27
C ALA A 149 4.34 4.78 -5.58
N LEU A 150 4.68 5.98 -6.05
CA LEU A 150 4.11 7.23 -5.54
C LEU A 150 2.59 7.28 -5.74
N LEU A 151 2.09 6.89 -6.91
CA LEU A 151 0.65 6.87 -7.22
C LEU A 151 -0.14 5.94 -6.31
N TYR A 152 0.44 4.82 -5.89
CA TYR A 152 -0.17 3.93 -4.89
C TYR A 152 0.02 4.47 -3.47
N MET A 153 1.20 4.95 -3.11
CA MET A 153 1.51 5.37 -1.75
C MET A 153 0.74 6.63 -1.32
N VAL A 154 0.63 7.65 -2.18
CA VAL A 154 0.04 8.95 -1.80
C VAL A 154 -1.41 8.82 -1.32
N PRO A 155 -2.34 8.18 -2.06
CA PRO A 155 -3.73 8.05 -1.60
C PRO A 155 -3.83 7.26 -0.29
N ASN A 156 -2.98 6.26 -0.08
CA ASN A 156 -2.92 5.49 1.15
C ASN A 156 -2.39 6.33 2.33
N ALA A 157 -1.37 7.15 2.12
CA ALA A 157 -0.85 8.08 3.12
C ALA A 157 -1.88 9.15 3.50
N LEU A 158 -2.58 9.72 2.51
CA LEU A 158 -3.68 10.67 2.73
C LEU A 158 -4.84 10.01 3.47
N THR A 159 -5.18 8.77 3.13
CA THR A 159 -6.19 7.97 3.84
C THR A 159 -5.80 7.79 5.29
N LEU A 160 -4.57 7.33 5.57
CA LEU A 160 -4.07 7.14 6.92
C LEU A 160 -4.13 8.44 7.74
N MET A 161 -3.62 9.54 7.18
CA MET A 161 -3.62 10.85 7.82
C MET A 161 -5.05 11.33 8.12
N PHE A 162 -5.97 11.23 7.15
CA PHE A 162 -7.37 11.60 7.35
C PHE A 162 -8.03 10.76 8.45
N LEU A 163 -7.82 9.43 8.44
CA LEU A 163 -8.35 8.54 9.47
C LEU A 163 -7.77 8.85 10.86
N MET A 164 -6.50 9.23 10.98
CA MET A 164 -5.89 9.63 12.26
C MET A 164 -6.49 10.93 12.81
N LEU A 165 -6.72 11.91 11.93
CA LEU A 165 -7.22 13.24 12.29
C LEU A 165 -8.73 13.28 12.52
N GLN A 166 -9.51 12.44 11.82
CA GLN A 166 -10.96 12.50 11.88
C GLN A 166 -11.49 12.13 13.29
N ARG A 167 -12.26 13.04 13.89
CA ARG A 167 -13.00 12.84 15.16
C ARG A 167 -14.43 13.35 14.96
N ASP A 168 -15.39 12.80 15.70
CA ASP A 168 -16.73 13.39 15.73
C ASP A 168 -16.74 14.62 16.65
N ALA A 169 -17.31 15.74 16.20
CA ALA A 169 -17.33 17.02 16.91
C ALA A 169 -17.96 17.00 18.33
N ARG A 170 -18.62 15.90 18.73
CA ARG A 170 -19.18 15.74 20.08
C ARG A 170 -18.18 15.21 21.11
N GLU A 171 -17.03 14.65 20.69
CA GLU A 171 -16.01 14.14 21.62
C GLU A 171 -14.95 15.18 21.99
N THR A 172 -14.75 16.22 21.19
CA THR A 172 -13.81 17.32 21.53
C THR A 172 -14.26 18.12 22.75
N VAL A 173 -15.57 18.28 22.96
CA VAL A 173 -16.14 19.01 24.11
C VAL A 173 -16.00 18.26 25.44
N ARG A 174 -15.63 16.98 25.43
CA ARG A 174 -15.50 16.16 26.66
C ARG A 174 -14.06 16.09 27.18
N CYS A 175 -13.11 16.74 26.50
CA CYS A 175 -11.69 16.79 26.86
C CYS A 175 -11.19 18.19 27.28
N ASP A 176 -12.08 19.18 27.37
CA ASP A 176 -11.85 20.48 28.01
C ASP A 176 -12.59 20.54 29.35
#